data_AF-D1P3J8-F1
#
_entry.id   AF-D1P3J8-F1
#
_cell.length_a   1.000
_cell.length_b   1.000
_cell.length_c   1.000
_cell.angle_alpha   90.00
_cell.angle_beta   90.00
_cell.angle_gamma   90.00
#
_symmetry.space_group_name_H-M   'P 1'
#
loop_
_entity.id
_entity.type
_entity.pdbx_description
1 polymer ?
#
loop_
_entity_poly.entity_id
_entity_poly.type
_entity_poly.pdbx_seq_one_letter_code
_entity_poly.pdbx_strand_id
1 'polypeptide(L)'
;MKLCKLMTISRSAYYTWLKRPAKLITAEQFSLYRKAKAIFGESRNSLGYRTLRKRLCKEGFSVSAYGVQKLMAQLGLVVTQRVAYKVTTKRKHSDAVADNLLNQNFNPHAH
;
A
#
# COMPACT_ATOMS: atom_id res chain seq x y z
N MET A 1 10.97 38.61 20.57
CA MET A 1 11.79 39.04 19.40
C MET A 1 12.91 38.06 18.99
N LYS A 2 13.38 37.14 19.85
CA LYS A 2 14.56 36.32 19.54
C LYS A 2 14.31 35.20 18.51
N LEU A 3 13.12 34.60 18.48
CA LEU A 3 12.82 33.43 17.64
C LEU A 3 12.77 33.73 16.12
N CYS A 4 12.05 34.78 15.70
CA CYS A 4 11.94 35.10 14.27
C CYS A 4 13.29 35.51 13.65
N LYS A 5 14.16 36.15 14.44
CA LYS A 5 15.51 36.56 14.01
C LYS A 5 16.44 35.36 13.89
N LEU A 6 16.36 34.41 14.83
CA LEU A 6 17.08 33.13 14.79
C LEU A 6 16.67 32.27 13.58
N MET A 7 15.39 32.24 13.25
CA MET A 7 14.85 31.45 12.13
C MET A 7 14.84 32.20 10.78
N THR A 8 15.40 33.41 10.71
CA THR A 8 15.46 34.23 9.49
C THR A 8 14.11 34.46 8.80
N ILE A 9 13.02 34.60 9.57
CA ILE A 9 11.65 34.81 9.04
C ILE A 9 11.15 36.20 9.44
N SER A 10 10.35 36.84 8.57
CA SER A 10 9.70 38.10 8.92
C SER A 10 8.66 37.91 10.04
N ARG A 11 8.48 38.94 10.88
CA ARG A 11 7.48 38.92 11.96
C ARG A 11 6.06 38.74 11.41
N SER A 12 5.75 39.40 10.29
CA SER A 12 4.44 39.28 9.65
C SER A 12 4.19 37.87 9.15
N ALA A 13 5.18 37.19 8.56
CA ALA A 13 5.06 35.79 8.15
C ALA A 13 4.78 34.86 9.33
N TYR A 14 5.45 35.07 10.48
CA TYR A 14 5.21 34.30 11.70
C TYR A 14 3.77 34.42 12.19
N TYR A 15 3.24 35.64 12.32
CA TYR A 15 1.87 35.84 12.79
C TYR A 15 0.82 35.42 11.75
N THR A 16 1.11 35.56 10.46
CA THR A 16 0.25 35.02 9.39
C THR A 16 0.16 33.50 9.48
N TRP A 17 1.29 32.80 9.69
CA TRP A 17 1.29 31.36 9.90
C TRP A 17 0.54 30.97 11.17
N LEU A 18 0.78 31.67 12.28
CA LEU A 18 0.12 31.40 13.57
C LEU A 18 -1.42 31.55 13.49
N LYS A 19 -1.90 32.49 12.67
CA LYS A 19 -3.33 32.73 12.44
C LYS A 19 -3.94 31.80 11.39
N ARG A 20 -3.16 30.97 10.68
CA ARG A 20 -3.74 30.04 9.69
C ARG A 20 -4.54 28.97 10.43
N PRO A 21 -5.83 28.79 10.10
CA PRO A 21 -6.61 27.72 10.69
C PRO A 21 -6.01 26.36 10.32
N ALA A 22 -6.05 25.42 11.26
CA ALA A 22 -5.70 24.04 10.96
C ALA A 22 -6.60 23.52 9.85
N LYS A 23 -6.03 22.74 8.92
CA LYS A 23 -6.83 22.06 7.90
C LYS A 23 -7.69 21.00 8.59
N LEU A 24 -8.98 21.28 8.72
CA LEU A 24 -9.95 20.31 9.20
C LEU A 24 -10.20 19.28 8.09
N ILE A 25 -10.09 18.00 8.46
CA ILE A 25 -10.42 16.89 7.57
C ILE A 25 -11.90 16.56 7.81
N THR A 26 -12.72 16.67 6.76
CA THR A 26 -14.14 16.33 6.83
C THR A 26 -14.32 14.84 7.13
N ALA A 27 -15.40 14.45 7.81
CA ALA A 27 -15.73 13.05 8.09
C ALA A 27 -15.72 12.17 6.84
N GLU A 28 -16.21 12.70 5.70
CA GLU A 28 -16.17 12.01 4.40
C GLU A 28 -14.76 11.74 3.90
N GLN A 29 -13.86 12.73 4.01
CA GLN A 29 -12.45 12.56 3.64
C GLN A 29 -11.79 11.53 4.54
N PHE A 30 -12.09 11.53 5.83
CA PHE A 30 -11.56 10.56 6.76
C PHE A 30 -12.05 9.13 6.45
N SER A 31 -13.33 8.98 6.10
CA SER A 31 -13.92 7.72 5.63
C SER A 31 -13.21 7.22 4.37
N LEU A 32 -12.99 8.10 3.39
CA LEU A 32 -12.25 7.78 2.18
C LEU A 32 -10.81 7.32 2.49
N TYR A 33 -10.11 7.99 3.41
CA TYR A 33 -8.74 7.65 3.79
C TYR A 33 -8.67 6.27 4.45
N ARG A 34 -9.60 6.01 5.37
CA ARG A 34 -9.71 4.72 6.07
C ARG A 34 -9.97 3.59 5.07
N LYS A 35 -10.93 3.78 4.16
CA LYS A 35 -11.28 2.76 3.16
C LYS A 35 -10.15 2.52 2.16
N ALA A 36 -9.47 3.58 1.70
CA ALA A 36 -8.32 3.46 0.82
C ALA A 36 -7.19 2.65 1.46
N LYS A 37 -6.87 2.89 2.76
CA LYS A 37 -5.88 2.09 3.50
C LYS A 37 -6.29 0.64 3.64
N ALA A 38 -7.56 0.36 3.99
CA ALA A 38 -8.07 -1.00 4.13
C ALA A 38 -7.92 -1.79 2.81
N ILE A 39 -8.45 -1.26 1.71
CA ILE A 39 -8.38 -1.89 0.39
C ILE A 39 -6.93 -2.11 -0.06
N PHE A 40 -6.06 -1.13 0.19
CA PHE A 40 -4.64 -1.24 -0.17
C PHE A 40 -3.94 -2.34 0.65
N GLY A 41 -4.20 -2.40 1.96
CA GLY A 41 -3.68 -3.44 2.85
C GLY A 41 -4.18 -4.85 2.51
N GLU A 42 -5.47 -5.01 2.21
CA GLU A 42 -6.06 -6.27 1.73
C GLU A 42 -5.36 -6.79 0.47
N SER A 43 -4.91 -5.88 -0.40
CA SER A 43 -4.17 -6.24 -1.61
C SER A 43 -2.70 -6.56 -1.38
N ARG A 44 -2.22 -6.48 -0.14
CA ARG A 44 -0.81 -6.58 0.24
C ARG A 44 0.04 -5.59 -0.56
N ASN A 45 -0.40 -4.34 -0.59
CA ASN A 45 0.27 -3.21 -1.23
C ASN A 45 0.47 -3.35 -2.75
N SER A 46 -0.30 -4.19 -3.44
CA SER A 46 -0.15 -4.42 -4.89
C SER A 46 -0.98 -3.45 -5.76
N LEU A 47 -1.96 -2.76 -5.19
CA LEU A 47 -2.88 -1.91 -5.96
C LEU A 47 -2.31 -0.53 -6.27
N GLY A 48 -2.09 -0.26 -7.55
CA GLY A 48 -1.86 1.10 -8.04
C GLY A 48 -3.13 1.96 -8.07
N TYR A 49 -2.95 3.26 -8.29
CA TYR A 49 -4.02 4.26 -8.24
C TYR A 49 -5.22 3.94 -9.15
N ARG A 50 -4.98 3.34 -10.33
CA ARG A 50 -6.04 2.98 -11.28
C ARG A 50 -6.98 1.92 -10.69
N THR A 51 -6.40 0.87 -10.11
CA THR A 51 -7.17 -0.25 -9.54
C THR A 51 -7.77 0.13 -8.19
N LEU A 52 -7.05 0.90 -7.37
CA LEU A 52 -7.55 1.45 -6.14
C LEU A 52 -8.77 2.36 -6.40
N ARG A 53 -8.70 3.24 -7.41
CA ARG A 53 -9.86 4.05 -7.84
C ARG A 53 -11.05 3.19 -8.19
N LYS A 54 -10.87 2.14 -9.02
CA LYS A 54 -11.97 1.25 -9.40
C LYS A 54 -12.64 0.62 -8.18
N ARG A 55 -11.86 0.18 -7.18
CA ARG A 55 -12.41 -0.38 -5.94
C ARG A 55 -13.12 0.68 -5.09
N LEU A 56 -12.54 1.86 -4.95
CA LEU A 56 -13.18 2.98 -4.23
C LEU A 56 -14.51 3.39 -4.87
N CYS A 57 -14.60 3.44 -6.20
CA CYS A 57 -15.85 3.73 -6.89
C CYS A 57 -16.90 2.62 -6.72
N LYS A 58 -16.49 1.35 -6.65
CA LYS A 58 -17.41 0.24 -6.33
C LYS A 58 -17.98 0.33 -4.91
N GLU A 59 -17.21 0.91 -3.99
CA GLU A 59 -17.61 1.16 -2.60
C GLU A 59 -18.43 2.46 -2.44
N GLY A 60 -18.80 3.13 -3.54
CA GLY A 60 -19.64 4.32 -3.53
C GLY A 60 -18.91 5.65 -3.52
N PHE A 61 -17.56 5.67 -3.54
CA PHE A 61 -16.80 6.92 -3.56
C PHE A 61 -16.62 7.47 -4.98
N SER A 62 -17.06 8.70 -5.21
CA SER A 62 -16.76 9.43 -6.46
C SER A 62 -15.39 10.11 -6.34
N VAL A 63 -14.37 9.53 -6.98
CA VAL A 63 -12.99 10.05 -6.94
C VAL A 63 -12.34 10.02 -8.33
N SER A 64 -11.65 11.11 -8.66
CA SER A 64 -10.89 11.23 -9.90
C SER A 64 -9.56 10.45 -9.82
N ALA A 65 -8.97 10.13 -10.96
CA ALA A 65 -7.67 9.45 -11.02
C ALA A 65 -6.57 10.25 -10.33
N TYR A 66 -6.52 11.57 -10.59
CA TYR A 66 -5.60 12.49 -9.94
C TYR A 66 -5.85 12.60 -8.42
N GLY A 67 -7.12 12.60 -8.00
CA GLY A 67 -7.49 12.58 -6.58
C GLY A 67 -6.94 11.35 -5.87
N VAL A 68 -7.02 10.17 -6.48
CA VAL A 68 -6.47 8.94 -5.90
C VAL A 68 -4.93 8.95 -5.89
N GLN A 69 -4.26 9.51 -6.90
CA GLN A 69 -2.81 9.68 -6.87
C GLN A 69 -2.37 10.58 -5.70
N LYS A 70 -3.03 11.73 -5.54
CA LYS A 70 -2.76 12.66 -4.42
C LYS A 70 -3.05 12.01 -3.08
N LEU A 71 -4.15 11.26 -2.99
CA LEU A 71 -4.52 10.47 -1.81
C LEU A 71 -3.43 9.46 -1.45
N MET A 72 -2.92 8.69 -2.42
CA MET A 72 -1.83 7.74 -2.20
C MET A 72 -0.57 8.46 -1.70
N ALA A 73 -0.19 9.58 -2.31
CA ALA A 73 0.96 10.37 -1.88
C ALA A 73 0.79 10.93 -0.45
N GLN A 74 -0.39 11.46 -0.12
CA GLN A 74 -0.70 11.98 1.22
C GLN A 74 -0.68 10.89 2.29
N LEU A 75 -1.09 9.67 1.94
CA LEU A 75 -1.16 8.53 2.86
C LEU A 75 0.10 7.64 2.84
N GLY A 76 1.09 7.95 2.00
CA GLY A 76 2.32 7.16 1.85
C GLY A 76 2.09 5.76 1.27
N LEU A 77 1.06 5.58 0.45
CA LEU A 77 0.73 4.28 -0.15
C LEU A 77 1.60 4.03 -1.38
N VAL A 78 2.63 3.21 -1.21
CA VAL A 78 3.58 2.87 -2.29
C VAL A 78 3.35 1.43 -2.73
N VAL A 79 3.08 1.26 -4.03
CA VAL A 79 2.86 -0.06 -4.61
C VAL A 79 4.13 -0.88 -4.53
N THR A 80 4.02 -2.10 -4.00
CA THR A 80 5.11 -3.06 -3.98
C THR A 80 4.82 -4.20 -4.95
N GLN A 81 5.75 -4.44 -5.88
CA GLN A 81 5.66 -5.61 -6.75
C GLN A 81 5.85 -6.89 -5.93
N ARG A 82 5.05 -7.91 -6.23
CA ARG A 82 5.26 -9.23 -5.63
C ARG A 82 6.57 -9.81 -6.14
N VAL A 83 7.51 -10.05 -5.24
CA VAL A 83 8.72 -10.82 -5.54
C VAL A 83 8.38 -12.30 -5.53
N ALA A 84 8.80 -13.03 -6.57
CA ALA A 84 8.65 -14.48 -6.62
C ALA A 84 9.45 -15.12 -5.49
N TYR A 85 8.89 -16.14 -4.83
CA TYR A 85 9.63 -16.89 -3.83
C TYR A 85 10.77 -17.65 -4.51
N LYS A 86 12.00 -17.48 -4.02
CA LYS A 86 13.14 -18.26 -4.50
C LYS A 86 13.04 -19.67 -3.91
N VAL A 87 12.75 -20.65 -4.77
CA VAL A 87 12.77 -22.06 -4.37
C VAL A 87 14.21 -22.40 -3.96
N THR A 88 14.40 -22.65 -2.66
CA THR A 88 15.71 -22.95 -2.04
C THR A 88 16.11 -24.41 -2.22
N THR A 89 15.16 -25.29 -2.52
CA THR A 89 15.41 -26.72 -2.69
C THR A 89 16.11 -26.99 -4.02
N LYS A 90 17.45 -26.97 -3.99
CA LYS A 90 18.24 -27.70 -4.98
C LYS A 90 18.25 -29.17 -4.58
N ARG A 91 17.31 -29.96 -5.12
CA ARG A 91 17.34 -31.43 -5.00
C ARG A 91 18.68 -31.91 -5.52
N LYS A 92 19.51 -32.54 -4.70
CA LYS A 92 20.66 -33.30 -5.20
C LYS A 92 20.12 -34.63 -5.67
N HIS A 93 20.54 -35.10 -6.84
CA HIS A 93 20.12 -36.41 -7.34
C HIS A 93 20.60 -37.57 -6.45
N SER A 94 21.57 -37.30 -5.57
CA SER A 94 22.07 -38.19 -4.53
C SER A 94 21.23 -38.20 -3.24
N ASP A 95 20.28 -37.28 -3.09
CA ASP A 95 19.41 -37.28 -1.91
C ASP A 95 18.57 -38.56 -1.96
N ALA A 96 18.70 -39.39 -0.92
CA ALA A 96 17.98 -40.63 -0.82
C ALA A 96 16.48 -40.36 -0.95
N VAL A 97 15.84 -41.01 -1.92
CA VAL A 97 14.39 -41.02 -2.01
C VAL A 97 13.91 -41.79 -0.79
N ALA A 98 13.04 -41.18 0.02
CA ALA A 98 12.45 -41.86 1.16
C ALA A 98 11.68 -43.09 0.69
N ASP A 99 11.75 -44.17 1.47
CA ASP A 99 11.10 -45.43 1.12
C ASP A 99 9.58 -45.25 1.00
N ASN A 100 9.01 -45.87 -0.03
CA ASN A 100 7.56 -45.90 -0.27
C ASN A 100 6.88 -46.91 0.65
N LEU A 101 6.81 -46.61 1.95
CA LEU A 101 6.24 -47.50 2.97
C LEU A 101 4.76 -47.86 2.72
N LEU A 102 4.06 -47.05 1.93
CA LEU A 102 2.64 -47.21 1.60
C LEU A 102 2.40 -47.85 0.22
N ASN A 103 3.46 -48.25 -0.49
CA ASN A 103 3.40 -48.87 -1.82
C ASN A 103 2.48 -48.12 -2.82
N GLN A 104 2.54 -46.79 -2.83
CA GLN A 104 1.74 -45.97 -3.73
C GLN A 104 2.31 -45.98 -5.16
N ASN A 105 1.44 -46.00 -6.17
CA ASN A 105 1.86 -45.89 -7.57
C ASN A 105 1.99 -44.41 -7.99
N PHE A 106 3.23 -43.94 -8.17
CA PHE A 106 3.53 -42.57 -8.60
C PHE A 106 3.68 -42.43 -10.13
N ASN A 107 3.53 -43.51 -10.89
CA ASN A 107 3.64 -43.52 -12.35
C ASN A 107 2.40 -44.19 -12.98
N PRO A 108 1.24 -43.53 -12.97
CA PRO A 108 0.05 -44.05 -13.64
C PRO A 108 0.23 -44.02 -15.16
N HIS A 109 -0.23 -45.07 -15.85
CA HIS A 109 -0.31 -45.06 -17.31
C HIS A 109 -1.40 -44.08 -17.76
N ALA A 110 -1.07 -43.21 -18.71
CA ALA A 110 -2.07 -42.38 -19.37
C ALA A 110 -2.94 -43.27 -20.27
N HIS A 111 -4.26 -43.16 -20.10
CA HIS A 111 -5.27 -43.77 -20.99
C HIS A 111 -5.57 -42.88 -22.18
#